data_AF-A0A835PF40-F1
#
_entry.id   AF-A0A835PF40-F1
#
_cell.length_a   1.000
_cell.length_b   1.000
_cell.length_c   1.000
_cell.angle_alpha   90.00
_cell.angle_beta   90.00
_cell.angle_gamma   90.00
#
_symmetry.space_group_name_H-M   'P 1'
#
loop_
_entity.id
_entity.type
_entity.pdbx_description
1 polymer ?
#
loop_
_entity_poly.entity_id
_entity_poly.type
_entity_poly.pdbx_seq_one_letter_code
_entity_poly.pdbx_strand_id
1 'polypeptide(L)'
;MNRRKHHKQWTTSEIVKLVDGVSCYGVGRWTEIKRLLFSTSTHRTTVDLKDKWRNLLKSCIAYCKTKNLKNAPVPQYIMRRVRELSVIHPYPRNQRSIKYGFVRCSS
;
A
#
# COMPACT_ATOMS: atom_id res chain seq x y z
N MET A 1 -25.78 11.58 14.87
CA MET A 1 -25.00 12.33 13.85
C MET A 1 -23.70 11.58 13.54
N ASN A 2 -23.71 10.74 12.50
CA ASN A 2 -22.52 10.01 12.05
C ASN A 2 -21.47 11.00 11.54
N ARG A 3 -20.49 11.38 12.38
CA ARG A 3 -19.22 11.92 11.91
C ARG A 3 -18.48 10.81 11.16
N ARG A 4 -18.90 10.57 9.91
CA ARG A 4 -18.05 9.90 8.92
C ARG A 4 -16.84 10.82 8.76
N LYS A 5 -15.78 10.61 9.57
CA LYS A 5 -14.47 11.19 9.35
C LYS A 5 -14.20 10.97 7.87
N HIS A 6 -14.21 12.02 7.08
CA HIS A 6 -13.96 11.91 5.65
C HIS A 6 -12.68 11.09 5.50
N HIS A 7 -12.76 9.91 4.88
CA HIS A 7 -11.58 9.13 4.52
C HIS A 7 -10.77 10.01 3.60
N LYS A 8 -9.81 10.76 4.17
CA LYS A 8 -9.03 11.72 3.40
C LYS A 8 -8.28 10.94 2.35
N GLN A 9 -8.66 11.17 1.10
CA GLN A 9 -8.17 10.44 -0.04
C GLN A 9 -6.64 10.51 -0.02
N TRP A 10 -6.01 9.36 -0.20
CA TRP A 10 -4.57 9.31 -0.31
C TRP A 10 -4.18 9.89 -1.65
N THR A 11 -3.44 10.98 -1.62
CA THR A 11 -2.90 11.59 -2.83
C THR A 11 -1.80 10.71 -3.42
N THR A 12 -1.56 10.83 -4.72
CA THR A 12 -0.46 10.13 -5.41
C THR A 12 0.88 10.37 -4.71
N SER A 13 1.14 11.61 -4.26
CA SER A 13 2.37 11.94 -3.52
C SER A 13 2.50 11.16 -2.21
N GLU A 14 1.45 11.06 -1.41
CA GLU A 14 1.46 10.26 -0.18
C GLU A 14 1.66 8.77 -0.47
N ILE A 15 1.05 8.27 -1.55
CA ILE A 15 1.22 6.88 -1.97
C ILE A 15 2.67 6.62 -2.37
N VAL A 16 3.27 7.50 -3.16
CA VAL A 16 4.69 7.39 -3.56
C VAL A 16 5.59 7.42 -2.32
N LYS A 17 5.37 8.34 -1.38
CA LYS A 17 6.13 8.39 -0.11
C LYS A 17 6.01 7.10 0.69
N LEU A 18 4.80 6.51 0.77
CA LEU A 18 4.60 5.24 1.45
C LEU A 18 5.37 4.11 0.77
N VAL A 19 5.29 4.01 -0.55
CA VAL A 19 6.00 2.99 -1.34
C VAL A 19 7.51 3.13 -1.18
N ASP A 20 8.00 4.36 -1.19
CA ASP A 20 9.42 4.66 -0.98
C ASP A 20 9.90 4.25 0.41
N GLY A 21 9.12 4.58 1.44
CA GLY A 21 9.39 4.13 2.81
C GLY A 21 9.40 2.62 2.95
N VAL A 22 8.46 1.91 2.32
CA VAL A 22 8.48 0.44 2.33
C VAL A 22 9.68 -0.10 1.55
N SER A 23 10.11 0.58 0.49
CA SER A 23 11.31 0.23 -0.27
C SER A 23 12.60 0.37 0.53
N CYS A 24 12.72 1.40 1.37
CA CYS A 24 13.93 1.64 2.15
C CYS A 24 13.96 0.86 3.47
N TYR A 25 12.83 0.77 4.17
CA TYR A 25 12.78 0.22 5.54
C TYR A 25 12.17 -1.18 5.61
N GLY A 26 11.45 -1.60 4.57
CA GLY A 26 10.73 -2.86 4.55
C GLY A 26 9.36 -2.82 5.23
N VAL A 27 8.59 -3.88 4.97
CA VAL A 27 7.23 -4.05 5.47
C VAL A 27 7.26 -4.42 6.95
N GLY A 28 6.71 -3.57 7.82
CA GLY A 28 6.64 -3.81 9.27
C GLY A 28 7.18 -2.65 10.11
N ARG A 29 8.09 -1.84 9.56
CA ARG A 29 8.67 -0.65 10.21
C ARG A 29 7.79 0.60 10.02
N TRP A 30 6.49 0.45 10.26
CA TRP A 30 5.51 1.53 10.02
C TRP A 30 5.75 2.75 10.89
N THR A 31 6.27 2.55 12.10
CA THR A 31 6.62 3.63 13.03
C THR A 31 7.80 4.45 12.50
N GLU A 32 8.89 3.82 12.07
CA GLU A 32 10.01 4.53 11.43
C GLU A 32 9.57 5.24 10.14
N ILE A 33 8.84 4.56 9.25
CA ILE A 33 8.31 5.15 8.01
C ILE A 33 7.46 6.39 8.34
N LYS A 34 6.57 6.28 9.33
CA LYS A 34 5.72 7.38 9.78
C LYS A 34 6.56 8.54 10.32
N ARG A 35 7.58 8.27 11.14
CA ARG A 35 8.43 9.28 11.77
C ARG A 35 9.33 10.00 10.76
N LEU A 36 9.73 9.34 9.68
CA LEU A 36 10.69 9.89 8.72
C LEU A 36 10.01 10.54 7.51
N LEU A 37 8.96 9.92 6.97
CA LEU A 37 8.35 10.35 5.71
C LEU A 37 7.02 11.08 5.89
N PHE A 38 6.39 10.93 7.06
CA PHE A 38 5.09 11.51 7.36
C PHE A 38 5.10 12.31 8.67
N SER A 39 6.26 12.75 9.15
CA SER A 39 6.40 13.54 10.38
C SER A 39 5.53 14.80 10.35
N THR A 40 5.42 15.42 9.18
CA THR A 40 4.58 16.61 8.92
C THR A 40 3.09 16.31 8.82
N SER A 41 2.71 15.03 8.68
CA SER A 41 1.33 14.61 8.43
C SER A 41 0.66 14.12 9.71
N THR A 42 0.20 15.01 10.59
CA THR A 42 -0.44 14.64 11.87
C THR A 42 -1.70 13.77 11.71
N HIS A 43 -2.38 13.87 10.56
CA HIS A 43 -3.59 13.12 10.25
C HIS A 43 -3.37 11.67 9.80
N ARG A 44 -2.13 11.26 9.52
CA ARG A 44 -1.81 9.89 9.10
C ARG A 44 -1.20 9.14 10.27
N THR A 45 -1.78 8.02 10.67
CA THR A 45 -1.24 7.16 11.74
C THR A 45 -0.44 5.99 11.17
N THR A 46 0.40 5.36 11.99
CA THR A 46 1.13 4.12 11.61
C THR A 46 0.18 3.02 11.14
N VAL A 47 -1.02 2.95 11.72
CA VAL A 47 -2.10 2.05 11.32
C VAL A 47 -2.61 2.40 9.91
N ASP A 48 -2.88 3.68 9.63
CA ASP A 48 -3.31 4.12 8.30
C ASP A 48 -2.31 3.75 7.20
N LEU A 49 -1.01 3.86 7.49
CA LEU A 49 0.07 3.50 6.56
C LEU A 49 0.04 2.00 6.24
N LYS A 50 -0.04 1.16 7.29
CA LYS A 50 -0.16 -0.30 7.15
C LYS A 50 -1.41 -0.68 6.36
N ASP A 51 -2.55 -0.08 6.69
CA ASP A 51 -3.81 -0.33 6.00
C ASP A 51 -3.80 0.11 4.55
N LYS A 52 -3.19 1.28 4.28
CA LYS A 52 -3.03 1.76 2.91
C LYS A 52 -2.15 0.84 2.08
N TRP A 53 -1.02 0.37 2.63
CA TRP A 53 -0.16 -0.61 1.96
C TRP A 53 -0.93 -1.89 1.62
N ARG A 54 -1.69 -2.43 2.57
CA ARG A 54 -2.55 -3.60 2.37
C ARG A 54 -3.59 -3.38 1.28
N ASN A 55 -4.20 -2.19 1.24
CA ASN A 55 -5.17 -1.84 0.19
C ASN A 55 -4.50 -1.69 -1.18
N LEU A 56 -3.27 -1.16 -1.25
CA LEU A 56 -2.50 -1.09 -2.50
C LEU A 56 -2.19 -2.49 -3.04
N LEU A 57 -1.82 -3.44 -2.18
CA LEU A 57 -1.62 -4.83 -2.58
C LEU A 57 -2.90 -5.44 -3.16
N LYS A 58 -4.06 -5.24 -2.49
CA LYS A 58 -5.37 -5.67 -3.01
C LYS A 58 -5.68 -5.04 -4.37
N SER A 59 -5.51 -3.73 -4.49
CA SER A 59 -5.76 -2.99 -5.73
C SER A 59 -4.84 -3.48 -6.85
N CYS A 60 -3.57 -3.77 -6.57
CA CYS A 60 -2.63 -4.33 -7.53
C CYS A 60 -3.09 -5.71 -8.02
N ILE A 61 -3.53 -6.60 -7.12
CA ILE A 61 -4.04 -7.93 -7.49
C ILE A 61 -5.32 -7.82 -8.32
N ALA A 62 -6.26 -6.98 -7.89
CA ALA A 62 -7.51 -6.74 -8.62
C ALA A 62 -7.24 -6.19 -10.02
N TYR A 63 -6.26 -5.28 -10.15
CA TYR A 63 -5.83 -4.72 -11.41
C TYR A 63 -5.25 -5.76 -12.36
N CYS A 64 -4.39 -6.64 -11.86
CA CYS A 64 -3.83 -7.73 -12.65
C CYS A 64 -4.92 -8.69 -13.19
N LYS A 65 -6.03 -8.85 -12.48
CA LYS A 65 -7.14 -9.70 -12.91
C LYS A 65 -8.01 -9.08 -14.01
N THR A 66 -8.23 -7.77 -13.98
CA THR A 66 -9.22 -7.12 -14.86
C THR A 66 -8.62 -6.54 -16.15
N LYS A 67 -7.29 -6.45 -16.29
CA LYS A 67 -6.56 -5.90 -17.46
C LYS A 67 -7.03 -4.52 -17.96
N ASN A 68 -7.91 -3.82 -17.25
CA ASN A 68 -8.48 -2.56 -17.68
C ASN A 68 -7.65 -1.39 -17.12
N LEU A 69 -6.62 -0.99 -17.87
CA LEU A 69 -5.64 -0.01 -17.42
C LEU A 69 -6.16 1.45 -17.39
N LYS A 70 -7.35 1.71 -17.96
CA LYS A 70 -7.82 3.07 -18.28
C LYS A 70 -8.48 3.80 -17.10
N ASN A 71 -9.02 3.07 -16.12
CA ASN A 71 -9.74 3.64 -14.96
C ASN A 71 -9.04 3.37 -13.62
N ALA A 72 -7.72 3.14 -13.62
CA ALA A 72 -7.00 2.84 -12.39
C ALA A 72 -6.94 4.09 -11.49
N PRO A 73 -7.42 4.02 -10.22
CA PRO A 73 -7.34 5.15 -9.29
C PRO A 73 -5.90 5.47 -8.83
N VAL A 74 -4.93 4.64 -9.21
CA VAL A 74 -3.51 4.78 -8.86
C VAL A 74 -2.66 4.48 -10.11
N PRO A 75 -1.61 5.29 -10.40
CA PRO A 75 -0.73 5.09 -11.55
C PRO A 75 -0.09 3.71 -11.63
N GLN A 76 0.13 3.22 -12.86
CA GLN A 76 0.70 1.89 -13.13
C GLN A 76 2.09 1.68 -12.51
N TYR A 77 2.96 2.70 -12.55
CA TYR A 77 4.31 2.59 -12.01
C TYR A 77 4.32 2.32 -10.49
N ILE A 78 3.33 2.84 -9.77
CA ILE A 78 3.16 2.60 -8.34
C ILE A 78 2.77 1.15 -8.11
N MET A 79 1.81 0.63 -8.89
CA MET A 79 1.39 -0.77 -8.78
C MET A 79 2.55 -1.72 -9.04
N ARG A 80 3.40 -1.42 -10.03
CA ARG A 80 4.61 -2.19 -10.33
C ARG A 80 5.58 -2.19 -9.14
N ARG A 81 5.90 -1.03 -8.56
CA ARG A 81 6.76 -0.94 -7.37
C ARG A 81 6.17 -1.70 -6.18
N VAL A 82 4.86 -1.56 -5.92
CA VAL A 82 4.17 -2.29 -4.85
C VAL A 82 4.30 -3.81 -5.03
N ARG A 83 4.14 -4.29 -6.27
CA ARG A 83 4.33 -5.70 -6.62
C ARG A 83 5.77 -6.16 -6.43
N GLU A 84 6.77 -5.38 -6.84
CA GLU A 84 8.17 -5.73 -6.63
C GLU A 84 8.51 -5.79 -5.13
N LEU A 85 8.10 -4.77 -4.38
CA LEU A 85 8.36 -4.69 -2.94
C LEU A 85 7.68 -5.78 -2.12
N SER A 86 6.52 -6.25 -2.56
CA SER A 86 5.83 -7.35 -1.89
C SER A 86 6.53 -8.70 -2.02
N VAL A 87 7.39 -8.87 -3.03
CA VAL A 87 8.25 -10.05 -3.21
C VAL A 87 9.50 -9.91 -2.35
N ILE A 88 10.09 -8.71 -2.30
CA ILE A 88 11.33 -8.41 -1.55
C ILE A 88 11.07 -8.39 -0.03
N HIS A 89 9.95 -7.82 0.38
CA HIS A 89 9.54 -7.67 1.77
C HIS A 89 8.22 -8.41 2.01
N PRO A 90 8.26 -9.74 2.18
CA PRO A 90 7.06 -10.50 2.48
C PRO A 90 6.44 -10.00 3.78
N TYR A 91 5.18 -9.58 3.71
CA TYR A 91 4.44 -9.11 4.88
C TYR A 91 4.42 -10.22 5.96
N PRO A 92 4.82 -9.95 7.22
CA PRO A 92 4.91 -10.98 8.25
C PRO A 92 3.54 -11.66 8.41
N ARG A 93 3.51 -12.94 8.06
CA ARG A 93 2.31 -13.74 7.83
C ARG A 93 1.76 -14.21 9.18
N ASN A 94 1.02 -13.34 9.88
CA ASN A 94 0.27 -13.77 11.05
C ASN A 94 -0.88 -14.71 10.58
N GLN A 95 -0.89 -15.96 11.04
CA GLN A 95 -1.64 -17.12 10.52
C GLN A 95 -3.19 -17.02 10.50
N ARG A 96 -3.80 -15.84 10.72
CA ARG A 96 -5.26 -15.67 10.77
C ARG A 96 -5.90 -14.98 9.56
N SER A 97 -5.18 -14.80 8.45
CA SER A 97 -5.80 -14.33 7.20
C SER A 97 -5.14 -14.93 5.98
N ILE A 98 -5.33 -16.23 5.81
CA ILE A 98 -5.25 -16.87 4.48
C ILE A 98 -6.24 -16.10 3.59
N LYS A 99 -5.77 -15.43 2.53
CA LYS A 99 -6.44 -15.17 1.21
C LYS A 99 -5.61 -14.28 0.26
N TYR A 100 -4.41 -13.80 0.61
CA TYR A 100 -3.52 -13.14 -0.38
C TYR A 100 -2.55 -14.15 -0.99
N GLY A 101 -3.09 -15.08 -1.77
CA GLY A 101 -2.29 -15.86 -2.70
C GLY A 101 -1.69 -14.91 -3.73
N PHE A 102 -0.37 -14.74 -3.67
CA PHE A 102 0.41 -14.00 -4.65
C PHE A 102 0.27 -14.71 -6.00
N VAL A 103 -0.63 -14.22 -6.85
CA VAL A 103 -0.69 -14.67 -8.24
C VAL A 103 0.59 -14.17 -8.90
N ARG A 104 1.50 -15.09 -9.20
CA ARG A 104 2.61 -14.85 -10.13
C ARG A 104 1.96 -14.48 -11.47
N CYS A 105 1.86 -13.19 -11.78
CA CYS A 105 1.55 -12.77 -13.14
C CYS A 105 2.83 -12.96 -13.97
N SER A 106 2.96 -14.12 -14.59
CA SER A 106 3.94 -14.35 -15.65
C SER A 106 3.69 -13.33 -16.77
N SER A 107 4.77 -12.68 -17.22
CA SER A 107 4.80 -11.94 -18.48
C SER A 107 4.63 -12.89 -19.66
#